data_AF-A0A150MMD9-F1
#
_entry.id   AF-A0A150MMD9-F1
#
_cell.length_a   1.000
_cell.length_b   1.000
_cell.length_c   1.000
_cell.angle_alpha   90.00
_cell.angle_beta   90.00
_cell.angle_gamma   90.00
#
_symmetry.space_group_name_H-M   'P 1'
#
loop_
_entity.id
_entity.type
_entity.pdbx_description
1 polymer ?
#
loop_
_entity_poly.entity_id
_entity_poly.type
_entity_poly.pdbx_seq_one_letter_code
_entity_poly.pdbx_strand_id
1 'polypeptide(L)'
;MVASPDTVFPDRILPSTGNVTDFEGADVLVEECDATYVMDRGVACHKRMNRWAKEEISFIVRIKEKQQVMYLSRSIIFFPKSPV
;
A
#
# COMPACT_ATOMS: atom_id res chain seq x y z
N MET A 1 11.14 -4.24 -26.22
CA MET A 1 11.30 -2.80 -26.54
C MET A 1 12.16 -2.25 -25.41
N VAL A 2 13.43 -1.92 -25.68
CA VAL A 2 14.32 -1.34 -24.65
C VAL A 2 14.22 0.15 -24.82
N ALA A 3 13.51 0.81 -23.91
CA ALA A 3 13.63 2.23 -23.74
C ALA A 3 15.00 2.53 -23.11
N SER A 4 15.54 3.73 -23.35
CA SER A 4 16.85 4.20 -22.87
C SER A 4 17.22 3.63 -21.49
N PRO A 5 18.49 3.23 -21.24
CA PRO A 5 18.94 2.73 -19.93
C PRO A 5 18.69 3.71 -18.77
N ASP A 6 18.47 4.99 -19.08
CA ASP A 6 18.17 6.04 -18.10
C ASP A 6 16.66 6.27 -17.91
N THR A 7 15.81 5.49 -18.59
CA THR A 7 14.35 5.67 -18.57
C THR A 7 13.67 4.41 -18.06
N VAL A 8 13.17 4.51 -16.82
CA VAL A 8 12.39 3.47 -16.18
C VAL A 8 10.91 3.69 -16.50
N PHE A 9 10.24 2.65 -16.96
CA PHE A 9 8.79 2.66 -17.16
C PHE A 9 8.15 1.79 -16.07
N PRO A 10 6.99 2.19 -15.54
CA PRO A 10 6.24 1.32 -14.66
C PRO A 10 5.74 0.09 -15.43
N ASP A 11 5.85 -1.08 -14.83
CA ASP A 11 5.33 -2.33 -15.40
C ASP A 11 3.80 -2.32 -15.51
N ARG A 12 3.13 -1.60 -14.59
CA ARG A 12 1.68 -1.41 -14.58
C ARG A 12 1.31 0.01 -14.21
N ILE A 13 0.30 0.53 -14.89
CA ILE A 13 -0.32 1.82 -14.60
C ILE A 13 -1.80 1.56 -14.42
N LEU A 14 -2.39 2.10 -13.35
CA LEU A 14 -3.83 2.15 -13.19
C LEU A 14 -4.32 3.60 -13.43
N PRO A 15 -4.88 3.91 -14.62
CA PRO A 15 -5.43 5.23 -14.87
C PRO A 15 -6.74 5.41 -14.09
N SER A 16 -6.87 6.52 -13.36
CA SER A 16 -8.13 6.88 -12.71
C SER A 16 -9.10 7.42 -13.76
N THR A 17 -10.35 6.96 -13.72
CA THR A 17 -11.38 7.37 -14.69
C THR A 17 -12.27 8.51 -14.20
N GLY A 18 -11.90 9.18 -13.10
CA GLY A 18 -12.70 10.20 -12.42
C GLY A 18 -13.96 9.66 -11.73
N ASN A 19 -14.54 8.58 -12.25
CA ASN A 19 -15.71 7.87 -11.73
C ASN A 19 -15.38 6.76 -10.73
N VAL A 20 -14.12 6.31 -10.68
CA VAL A 20 -13.65 5.25 -9.79
C VAL A 20 -12.61 5.84 -8.87
N THR A 21 -12.81 5.63 -7.57
CA THR A 21 -11.90 6.17 -6.55
C THR A 21 -10.59 5.37 -6.51
N ASP A 22 -9.47 6.01 -6.13
CA ASP A 22 -8.19 5.31 -5.92
C ASP A 22 -8.34 4.15 -4.91
N PHE A 23 -9.29 4.29 -3.99
CA PHE A 23 -9.70 3.23 -3.09
C PHE A 23 -10.16 1.98 -3.84
N GLU A 24 -10.97 2.09 -4.88
CA GLU A 24 -11.45 0.92 -5.64
C GLU A 24 -10.34 0.31 -6.49
N GLY A 25 -9.47 1.14 -7.05
CA GLY A 25 -8.40 0.73 -7.95
C GLY A 25 -7.21 0.03 -7.31
N ALA A 26 -6.92 0.31 -6.03
CA ALA A 26 -5.71 -0.20 -5.38
C ALA A 26 -5.52 -1.72 -5.39
N ASP A 27 -6.60 -2.50 -5.53
CA ASP A 27 -6.52 -3.96 -5.59
C ASP A 27 -5.86 -4.47 -6.87
N VAL A 28 -5.92 -3.70 -7.96
CA VAL A 28 -5.35 -4.04 -9.26
C VAL A 28 -3.82 -3.87 -9.27
N LEU A 29 -3.30 -3.06 -8.34
CA LEU A 29 -1.87 -2.75 -8.24
C LEU A 29 -1.11 -3.69 -7.30
N VAL A 30 -1.82 -4.47 -6.47
CA VAL A 30 -1.19 -5.42 -5.54
C VAL A 30 -1.12 -6.79 -6.18
N GLU A 31 0.09 -7.30 -6.34
CA GLU A 31 0.37 -8.65 -6.83
C GLU A 31 1.23 -9.45 -5.83
N GLU A 32 1.15 -10.78 -5.96
CA GLU A 32 2.03 -11.71 -5.26
C GLU A 32 3.44 -11.60 -5.85
N CYS A 33 4.25 -10.73 -5.27
CA CYS A 33 5.66 -10.55 -5.61
C CYS A 33 6.47 -10.31 -4.34
N ASP A 34 7.80 -10.45 -4.44
CA ASP A 34 8.73 -10.13 -3.34
C ASP A 34 8.89 -8.61 -3.19
N ALA A 35 7.80 -7.94 -2.76
CA ALA A 35 7.75 -6.50 -2.55
C ALA A 35 6.94 -6.15 -1.30
N THR A 36 7.26 -5.00 -0.70
CA THR A 36 6.46 -4.40 0.38
C THR A 36 5.68 -3.21 -0.15
N TYR A 37 4.35 -3.32 -0.14
CA TYR A 37 3.47 -2.25 -0.61
C TYR A 37 3.26 -1.19 0.46
N VAL A 38 3.65 0.06 0.17
CA VAL A 38 3.44 1.19 1.09
C VAL A 38 2.27 2.06 0.59
N MET A 39 1.26 2.25 1.43
CA MET A 39 -0.01 2.86 1.03
C MET A 39 -0.52 3.90 2.05
N ASP A 40 -1.16 4.96 1.56
CA ASP A 40 -1.82 5.97 2.40
C ASP A 40 -3.26 5.57 2.77
N ARG A 41 -3.88 6.35 3.67
CA ARG A 41 -5.23 6.19 4.22
C ARG A 41 -6.34 6.08 3.19
N GLY A 42 -6.11 6.54 1.95
CA GLY A 42 -7.05 6.44 0.84
C GLY A 42 -7.23 5.02 0.31
N VAL A 43 -6.33 4.10 0.66
CA VAL A 43 -6.32 2.71 0.18
C VAL A 43 -6.65 1.70 1.29
N ALA A 44 -6.66 2.16 2.55
CA ALA A 44 -6.90 1.33 3.72
C ALA A 44 -8.29 0.69 3.73
N CYS A 45 -8.38 -0.62 3.46
CA CYS A 45 -9.61 -1.40 3.42
C CYS A 45 -9.47 -2.69 4.24
N HIS A 46 -10.28 -2.88 5.29
CA HIS A 46 -10.18 -4.06 6.16
C HIS A 46 -10.30 -5.38 5.40
N LYS A 47 -11.24 -5.47 4.45
CA LYS A 47 -11.44 -6.68 3.64
C LYS A 47 -10.19 -7.04 2.85
N ARG A 48 -9.52 -6.04 2.26
CA ARG A 48 -8.30 -6.26 1.46
C ARG A 48 -7.08 -6.53 2.31
N MET A 49 -6.86 -5.76 3.37
CA MET A 49 -5.76 -6.00 4.31
C MET A 49 -5.82 -7.41 4.89
N ASN A 50 -7.02 -7.90 5.24
CA ASN A 50 -7.20 -9.27 5.69
C ASN A 50 -6.92 -10.31 4.59
N ARG A 51 -7.17 -9.98 3.31
CA ARG A 51 -6.86 -10.85 2.18
C ARG A 51 -5.35 -10.90 1.95
N TRP A 52 -4.71 -9.74 1.84
CA TRP A 52 -3.25 -9.62 1.69
C TRP A 52 -2.48 -10.31 2.81
N ALA A 53 -2.96 -10.20 4.06
CA ALA A 53 -2.35 -10.90 5.19
C ALA A 53 -2.48 -12.43 5.08
N LYS A 54 -3.56 -12.95 4.48
CA LYS A 54 -3.74 -14.40 4.24
C LYS A 54 -2.93 -14.89 3.04
N GLU A 55 -2.74 -14.04 2.04
CA GLU A 55 -1.95 -14.27 0.84
C GLU A 55 -0.45 -14.04 1.07
N GLU A 56 -0.03 -13.79 2.33
CA GLU A 56 1.36 -13.52 2.72
C GLU A 56 2.00 -12.32 1.99
N ILE A 57 1.16 -11.39 1.50
CA ILE A 57 1.59 -10.16 0.85
C ILE A 57 2.07 -9.16 1.92
N SER A 58 3.27 -8.63 1.74
CA SER A 58 3.87 -7.64 2.65
C SER A 58 3.33 -6.23 2.37
N PHE A 59 2.76 -5.56 3.38
CA PHE A 59 2.23 -4.21 3.23
C PHE A 59 2.42 -3.32 4.47
N ILE A 60 2.52 -2.01 4.23
CA ILE A 60 2.47 -0.94 5.22
C ILE A 60 1.33 -0.01 4.81
N VAL A 61 0.30 0.11 5.64
CA VAL A 61 -0.84 0.97 5.36
C VAL A 61 -1.00 1.98 6.49
N ARG A 62 -1.06 3.26 6.14
CA ARG A 62 -1.49 4.28 7.08
C ARG A 62 -3.00 4.18 7.28
N ILE A 63 -3.45 3.88 8.50
CA ILE A 63 -4.89 3.79 8.84
C ILE A 63 -5.43 5.13 9.36
N LYS A 64 -6.76 5.34 9.24
CA LYS A 64 -7.45 6.48 9.86
C LYS A 64 -7.72 6.19 11.33
N GLU A 65 -7.80 7.23 12.16
CA GLU A 65 -8.07 7.12 13.60
C GLU A 65 -9.37 6.35 13.92
N LYS A 66 -10.39 6.46 13.07
CA LYS A 66 -11.68 5.76 13.22
C LYS A 66 -11.66 4.31 12.73
N GLN A 67 -10.56 3.83 12.12
CA GLN A 67 -10.46 2.44 11.69
C GLN A 67 -10.06 1.56 12.87
N GLN A 68 -10.91 0.58 13.17
CA GLN A 68 -10.65 -0.38 14.22
C GLN A 68 -9.83 -1.54 13.66
N VAL A 69 -8.67 -1.80 14.27
CA VAL A 69 -7.82 -2.94 13.93
C VAL A 69 -7.50 -3.71 15.20
N MET A 70 -7.40 -5.03 15.07
CA MET A 70 -6.91 -5.90 16.15
C MET A 70 -5.44 -6.18 15.87
N TYR A 71 -4.59 -5.92 16.85
CA TYR A 71 -3.16 -6.22 16.78
C TYR A 71 -2.90 -7.65 17.28
N LEU A 72 -2.11 -8.40 16.52
CA LEU A 72 -1.55 -9.69 16.98
C LEU A 72 -0.28 -9.47 17.80
N SER A 73 0.56 -8.54 17.36
CA SER A 73 1.74 -8.06 18.09
C SER A 73 1.84 -6.53 17.93
N ARG A 74 2.47 -5.87 18.91
CA ARG A 74 2.62 -4.41 18.91
C ARG A 74 4.05 -4.03 19.30
N SER A 75 4.73 -3.33 18.40
CA SER A 75 6.01 -2.68 18.67
C SER A 75 5.84 -1.18 18.48
N ILE A 76 6.24 -0.38 19.48
CA ILE A 76 6.21 1.08 19.39
C ILE A 76 7.60 1.53 18.92
N ILE A 77 7.67 2.19 17.78
CA ILE A 77 8.92 2.77 17.26
C ILE A 77 8.97 4.23 17.70
N PHE A 78 9.93 4.57 18.56
CA PHE A 78 10.25 5.95 18.90
C PHE A 78 11.22 6.50 17.87
N PHE A 79 10.82 7.53 17.14
CA PHE A 79 11.77 8.34 16.37
C PHE A 79 12.25 9.48 17.26
N PRO A 80 13.57 9.63 17.50
CA PRO A 80 14.09 10.82 18.17
C PRO A 80 13.69 12.04 17.35
N LYS A 81 13.26 13.12 18.00
CA LYS A 81 12.99 14.39 17.30
C LYS A 81 14.28 14.85 16.63
N SER A 82 14.22 15.18 15.33
CA SER A 82 15.33 15.88 14.69
C SER A 82 15.63 17.16 15.46
N PRO A 83 16.92 17.46 15.76
CA PRO A 83 17.28 18.76 16.26
C PRO A 83 16.94 19.78 15.16
N VAL A 84 16.09 20.74 15.52
CA VAL A 84 15.76 21.91 14.70
C VAL A 84 16.97 22.84 14.67
#